data_AF-A0A4P6JNG3-F1
#
_entry.id   AF-A0A4P6JNG3-F1
#
_cell.length_a   1.000
_cell.length_b   1.000
_cell.length_c   1.000
_cell.angle_alpha   90.00
_cell.angle_beta   90.00
_cell.angle_gamma   90.00
#
_symmetry.space_group_name_H-M   'P 1'
#
loop_
_entity.id
_entity.type
_entity.pdbx_description
1 polymer ?
#
loop_
_entity_poly.entity_id
_entity_poly.type
_entity_poly.pdbx_seq_one_letter_code
_entity_poly.pdbx_strand_id
1 'polypeptide(L)'
;MGPGNCYPAQQYANHLRDRDNLDAAIAKLPQAEQHLFWEAASLIEEQYRTLTIDDAGAALLEAMTYGQPTDISQQAWYWQRRPPILPWKDLTPQPIRASLRLMENGECVLDSKLVQ
;
A
#
# COMPACT_ATOMS: atom_id res chain seq x y z
N MET A 1 1.64 -16.55 -7.55
CA MET A 1 0.74 -15.38 -7.42
C MET A 1 1.14 -14.37 -8.48
N GLY A 2 0.27 -14.12 -9.44
CA GLY A 2 0.47 -13.16 -10.53
C GLY A 2 -0.71 -13.24 -11.50
N PRO A 3 -0.84 -12.28 -12.43
CA PRO A 3 -0.93 -10.84 -12.25
C PRO A 3 -2.32 -10.34 -12.67
N GLY A 4 -2.92 -9.42 -11.91
CA GLY A 4 -4.23 -8.85 -12.25
C GLY A 4 -4.88 -8.15 -11.06
N ASN A 5 -4.41 -6.93 -10.77
CA ASN A 5 -4.95 -5.91 -9.87
C ASN A 5 -6.13 -6.28 -8.95
N CYS A 6 -5.83 -6.39 -7.66
CA CYS A 6 -6.54 -5.72 -6.57
C CYS A 6 -5.55 -5.61 -5.43
N TYR A 7 -5.14 -4.41 -5.03
CA TYR A 7 -4.36 -4.21 -3.82
C TYR A 7 -5.27 -3.54 -2.79
N PRO A 8 -5.99 -4.33 -1.96
CA PRO A 8 -7.00 -3.81 -1.06
C PRO A 8 -6.42 -2.83 -0.06
N ALA A 9 -7.24 -1.89 0.41
CA ALA A 9 -6.84 -0.96 1.47
C ALA A 9 -6.29 -1.69 2.71
N GLN A 10 -6.80 -2.88 3.01
CA GLN A 10 -6.28 -3.72 4.08
C GLN A 10 -4.83 -4.17 3.85
N GLN A 11 -4.45 -4.51 2.61
CA GLN A 11 -3.06 -4.88 2.30
C GLN A 11 -2.15 -3.66 2.42
N TYR A 12 -2.61 -2.49 1.96
CA TYR A 12 -1.89 -1.22 2.17
C TYR A 12 -1.66 -0.97 3.66
N ALA A 13 -2.72 -1.05 4.48
CA ALA A 13 -2.64 -0.88 5.92
C ALA A 13 -1.71 -1.92 6.57
N ASN A 14 -1.68 -3.17 6.08
CA ASN A 14 -0.76 -4.18 6.60
C ASN A 14 0.70 -3.82 6.31
N HIS A 15 1.02 -3.31 5.12
CA HIS A 15 2.39 -2.86 4.83
C HIS A 15 2.81 -1.69 5.71
N LEU A 16 1.90 -0.78 6.06
CA LEU A 16 2.19 0.29 7.02
C LEU A 16 2.44 -0.26 8.43
N ARG A 17 1.67 -1.27 8.88
CA ARG A 17 1.91 -1.96 10.16
C ARG A 17 3.23 -2.73 10.16
N ASP A 18 3.61 -3.34 9.04
CA ASP A 18 4.90 -4.01 8.91
C ASP A 18 6.05 -3.01 9.06
N ARG A 19 5.85 -1.76 8.62
CA ARG A 19 6.79 -0.68 8.87
C ARG A 19 6.83 -0.28 10.35
N ASP A 20 5.69 -0.13 11.03
CA ASP A 20 5.70 0.14 12.49
C ASP A 20 6.44 -0.98 13.25
N ASN A 21 6.23 -2.23 12.84
CA ASN A 21 6.90 -3.40 13.40
C ASN A 21 8.41 -3.39 13.13
N LEU A 22 8.82 -2.93 11.94
CA LEU A 22 10.23 -2.76 11.59
C LEU A 22 10.87 -1.70 12.48
N ASP A 23 10.23 -0.54 12.66
CA ASP A 23 10.71 0.52 13.55
C ASP A 23 10.92 -0.01 14.98
N ALA A 24 9.96 -0.79 15.48
CA ALA A 24 10.05 -1.44 16.79
C ALA A 24 11.14 -2.53 16.88
N ALA A 25 11.45 -3.21 15.76
CA ALA A 25 12.52 -4.20 15.70
C ALA A 25 13.91 -3.51 15.69
N ILE A 26 14.06 -2.44 14.92
CA ILE A 26 15.29 -1.66 14.84
C ILE A 26 15.63 -1.04 16.19
N ALA A 27 14.64 -0.57 16.96
CA ALA A 27 14.85 -0.03 18.30
C ALA A 27 15.52 -1.01 19.29
N LYS A 28 15.53 -2.32 19.00
CA LYS A 28 16.18 -3.36 19.82
C LYS A 28 17.63 -3.64 19.43
N LEU A 29 18.09 -3.12 18.29
CA LEU A 29 19.47 -3.27 17.83
C LEU A 29 20.43 -2.38 18.62
N PRO A 30 21.74 -2.64 18.62
CA PRO A 30 22.69 -1.70 19.18
C PRO A 30 22.72 -0.39 18.36
N GLN A 31 23.18 0.70 19.00
CA GLN A 31 23.03 2.05 18.46
C GLN A 31 23.74 2.25 17.11
N ALA A 32 24.87 1.58 16.89
CA ALA A 32 25.62 1.68 15.64
C ALA A 32 24.82 1.09 14.46
N GLU A 33 24.18 -0.05 14.66
CA GLU A 33 23.34 -0.73 13.69
C GLU A 33 22.03 0.03 13.43
N GLN A 34 21.45 0.64 14.47
CA GLN A 34 20.32 1.56 14.31
C GLN A 34 20.70 2.74 13.40
N HIS A 35 21.87 3.34 13.61
CA HIS A 35 22.34 4.47 12.81
C HIS A 35 22.49 4.08 11.33
N LEU A 36 23.15 2.96 11.05
CA LEU A 36 23.33 2.45 9.69
C LEU A 36 21.99 2.16 8.99
N PHE A 37 21.03 1.60 9.72
CA PHE A 37 19.70 1.37 9.18
C PHE A 37 19.01 2.68 8.82
N TRP A 38 18.98 3.66 9.73
CA TRP A 38 18.28 4.91 9.50
C TRP A 38 18.92 5.78 8.42
N GLU A 39 20.25 5.72 8.28
CA GLU A 39 20.97 6.36 7.17
C GLU A 39 20.47 5.80 5.82
N ALA A 40 20.40 4.47 5.66
CA ALA A 40 19.91 3.86 4.44
C ALA A 40 18.40 4.09 4.23
N ALA A 41 17.59 3.99 5.29
CA ALA A 41 16.14 4.16 5.24
C ALA A 41 15.75 5.58 4.83
N SER A 42 16.53 6.60 5.25
CA SER A 42 16.24 8.00 4.94
C SER A 42 16.06 8.28 3.44
N LEU A 43 16.83 7.60 2.58
CA LEU A 43 16.73 7.71 1.13
C LEU A 43 15.39 7.17 0.61
N ILE A 44 14.91 6.08 1.20
CA ILE A 44 13.62 5.48 0.85
C ILE A 44 12.47 6.34 1.39
N GLU A 45 12.62 6.90 2.59
CA GLU A 45 11.62 7.78 3.20
C GLU A 45 11.42 9.07 2.40
N GLU A 46 12.51 9.66 1.89
CA GLU A 46 12.45 10.81 1.01
C GLU A 46 11.69 10.48 -0.27
N GLN A 47 12.04 9.38 -0.93
CA GLN A 47 11.33 8.93 -2.14
C GLN A 47 9.85 8.65 -1.85
N TYR A 48 9.53 7.97 -0.75
CA TYR A 48 8.14 7.75 -0.33
C TYR A 48 7.40 9.08 -0.18
N ARG A 49 8.02 10.08 0.45
CA ARG A 49 7.40 11.40 0.63
C ARG A 49 7.15 12.10 -0.71
N THR A 50 8.08 12.03 -1.66
CA THR A 50 7.91 12.65 -2.99
C THR A 50 6.86 11.94 -3.86
N LEU A 51 6.71 10.63 -3.70
CA LEU A 51 5.81 9.80 -4.48
C LEU A 51 4.41 9.64 -3.86
N THR A 52 4.17 10.21 -2.69
CA THR A 52 2.88 10.16 -1.99
C THR A 52 2.32 11.54 -1.73
N ILE A 53 1.00 11.61 -1.63
CA ILE A 53 0.25 12.82 -1.29
C ILE A 53 -0.11 12.73 0.19
N ASP A 54 0.06 13.85 0.89
CA ASP A 54 -0.48 14.03 2.24
C ASP A 54 -1.98 14.30 2.15
N ASP A 55 -2.79 13.38 2.65
CA ASP A 55 -4.24 13.54 2.72
C ASP A 55 -4.75 13.41 4.16
N ALA A 56 -3.86 13.59 5.14
CA ALA A 56 -4.12 13.34 6.56
C ALA A 56 -4.67 11.93 6.85
N GLY A 57 -4.42 10.96 5.96
CA GLY A 57 -4.91 9.58 6.08
C GLY A 57 -6.37 9.41 5.69
N ALA A 58 -7.01 10.43 5.13
CA ALA A 58 -8.45 10.43 4.82
C ALA A 58 -8.85 9.27 3.89
N ALA A 59 -8.10 9.01 2.81
CA ALA A 59 -8.45 7.96 1.88
C ALA A 59 -8.32 6.55 2.47
N LEU A 60 -7.36 6.33 3.37
CA LEU A 60 -7.20 5.06 4.05
C LEU A 60 -8.31 4.87 5.09
N LEU A 61 -8.62 5.91 5.87
CA LEU A 61 -9.71 5.88 6.85
C LEU A 61 -11.04 5.54 6.18
N GLU A 62 -11.37 6.24 5.09
CA GLU A 62 -12.58 6.00 4.30
C GLU A 62 -12.69 4.53 3.85
N ALA A 63 -11.61 3.96 3.32
CA ALA A 63 -11.60 2.59 2.82
C ALA A 63 -11.63 1.52 3.94
N MET A 64 -11.25 1.88 5.16
CA MET A 64 -11.18 0.98 6.32
C MET A 64 -12.41 1.04 7.23
N THR A 65 -13.35 1.97 6.98
CA THR A 65 -14.55 2.24 7.82
C THR A 65 -15.43 1.01 8.08
N TYR A 66 -15.29 -0.09 7.32
CA TYR A 66 -16.03 -1.34 7.52
C TYR A 66 -15.38 -2.33 8.50
N GLY A 67 -14.20 -2.03 9.07
CA GLY A 67 -13.40 -3.04 9.76
C GLY A 67 -12.97 -2.73 11.19
N GLN A 68 -12.33 -1.58 11.44
CA GLN A 68 -11.83 -1.18 12.77
C GLN A 68 -11.55 0.33 12.78
N PRO A 69 -11.91 1.08 13.84
CA PRO A 69 -11.44 2.45 14.01
C PRO A 69 -9.92 2.43 14.26
N THR A 70 -9.14 2.73 13.22
CA THR A 70 -7.72 3.06 13.40
C THR A 70 -7.66 4.57 13.53
N ASP A 71 -7.26 5.07 14.69
CA ASP A 71 -6.95 6.49 14.85
C ASP A 71 -5.64 6.79 14.12
N ILE A 72 -5.75 7.12 12.82
CA ILE A 72 -4.61 7.44 11.95
C ILE A 72 -3.89 8.70 12.46
N SER A 73 -4.57 9.59 13.19
CA SER A 73 -3.97 10.83 13.70
C SER A 73 -2.87 10.57 14.74
N GLN A 74 -2.89 9.42 15.41
CA GLN A 74 -1.88 9.01 16.40
C GLN A 74 -0.77 8.13 15.80
N GLN A 75 -0.83 7.83 14.51
CA GLN A 75 0.15 6.98 13.84
C GLN A 75 1.33 7.80 13.31
N ALA A 76 2.40 7.10 12.91
CA ALA A 76 3.55 7.71 12.27
C ALA A 76 3.15 8.48 10.99
N TRP A 77 3.95 9.49 10.62
CA TRP A 77 3.65 10.42 9.52
C TRP A 77 3.30 9.74 8.19
N TYR A 78 3.83 8.55 7.92
CA TYR A 78 3.59 7.82 6.68
C TYR A 78 2.19 7.22 6.56
N TRP A 79 1.46 7.09 7.67
CA TRP A 79 0.05 6.70 7.70
C TRP A 79 -0.89 7.80 7.20
N GLN A 80 -0.43 9.05 7.24
CA GLN A 80 -1.21 10.21 6.79
C GLN A 80 -1.09 10.44 5.28
N ARG A 81 -0.43 9.50 4.57
CA ARG A 81 -0.08 9.65 3.16
C ARG A 81 -0.61 8.50 2.33
N ARG A 82 -0.88 8.80 1.07
CA ARG A 82 -1.38 7.86 0.09
C ARG A 82 -0.64 7.97 -1.25
N PRO A 83 -0.62 6.91 -2.07
CA PRO A 83 -0.24 7.05 -3.47
C PRO A 83 -1.22 8.00 -4.21
N PRO A 84 -0.75 8.74 -5.24
CA PRO A 84 -1.60 9.62 -6.05
C PRO A 84 -2.77 8.88 -6.72
N ILE A 85 -2.50 7.66 -7.18
CA ILE A 85 -3.46 6.71 -7.72
C ILE A 85 -3.75 5.69 -6.63
N LEU A 86 -5.01 5.61 -6.19
CA LEU A 86 -5.41 4.73 -5.09
C LEU A 86 -5.57 3.29 -5.59
N PRO A 87 -4.71 2.36 -5.17
CA PRO A 87 -4.67 1.02 -5.75
C PRO A 87 -5.87 0.14 -5.33
N TRP A 88 -6.67 0.61 -4.37
CA TRP A 88 -7.94 0.01 -3.94
C TRP A 88 -9.19 0.72 -4.48
N LYS A 89 -9.06 1.86 -5.17
CA LYS A 89 -10.18 2.56 -5.83
C LYS A 89 -10.13 2.44 -7.34
N ASP A 90 -8.93 2.39 -7.94
CA ASP A 90 -8.76 2.13 -9.37
C ASP A 90 -8.78 0.63 -9.66
N LEU A 91 -9.99 0.12 -9.88
CA LEU A 91 -10.24 -1.21 -10.47
C LEU A 91 -9.96 -1.22 -11.98
N THR A 92 -9.57 -0.09 -12.57
CA THR A 92 -9.09 -0.05 -13.95
C THR A 92 -7.83 -0.92 -14.04
N PRO A 93 -7.85 -2.00 -14.84
CA PRO A 93 -6.63 -2.70 -15.18
C PRO A 93 -5.71 -1.67 -15.81
N GLN A 94 -4.60 -1.34 -15.15
CA GLN A 94 -3.48 -0.71 -15.83
C GLN A 94 -3.17 -1.60 -17.04
N PRO A 95 -3.09 -1.08 -18.27
CA PRO A 95 -2.88 -1.92 -19.45
C PRO A 95 -1.47 -2.51 -19.41
N ILE A 96 -1.29 -3.60 -18.67
CA ILE A 96 -0.21 -4.55 -18.88
C ILE A 96 -0.69 -5.48 -20.00
N ARG A 97 -0.67 -5.00 -21.26
CA ARG A 97 -0.69 -5.80 -22.51
C ARG A 97 -1.55 -7.08 -22.58
N ALA A 98 -2.64 -7.21 -21.83
CA ALA A 98 -3.52 -8.38 -21.86
C ALA A 98 -4.97 -7.94 -21.65
N SER A 99 -5.81 -8.26 -22.64
CA SER A 99 -7.23 -7.93 -22.69
C SER A 99 -8.01 -8.65 -21.58
N LEU A 100 -8.54 -7.92 -20.60
CA LEU A 100 -9.53 -8.41 -19.63
C LEU A 100 -10.87 -7.69 -19.83
N ARG A 101 -11.98 -8.45 -19.82
CA ARG A 101 -13.36 -7.90 -19.74
C ARG A 101 -13.94 -8.16 -18.35
N LEU A 102 -14.70 -7.18 -17.85
CA LEU A 102 -15.51 -7.28 -16.64
C LEU A 102 -16.81 -8.08 -16.91
N MET A 103 -17.23 -8.94 -15.99
CA MET A 103 -18.60 -9.48 -15.95
C MET A 103 -19.37 -8.95 -14.73
N GLU A 104 -20.71 -8.94 -14.84
CA GLU A 104 -21.69 -8.26 -13.98
C GLU A 104 -21.73 -8.72 -12.51
N ASN A 105 -20.91 -9.70 -12.12
CA ASN A 105 -20.92 -10.33 -10.80
C ASN A 105 -19.82 -9.77 -9.87
N GLY A 106 -19.01 -8.81 -10.34
CA GLY A 106 -17.88 -8.25 -9.59
C GLY A 106 -16.65 -9.16 -9.48
N GLU A 107 -16.71 -10.38 -10.03
CA GLU A 107 -15.57 -11.30 -10.09
C GLU A 107 -14.88 -11.23 -11.47
N CYS A 108 -13.59 -10.88 -11.47
CA CYS A 108 -12.77 -10.89 -12.68
C CYS A 108 -12.10 -12.25 -12.86
N VAL A 109 -12.43 -12.96 -13.95
CA VAL A 109 -11.83 -14.25 -14.30
C VAL A 109 -10.96 -14.10 -15.55
N LEU A 110 -9.77 -14.70 -15.53
CA LEU A 110 -8.89 -14.85 -16.69
C LEU A 110 -9.51 -15.87 -17.67
N ASP A 111 -10.02 -15.42 -18.81
CA ASP A 111 -10.38 -16.35 -19.90
C ASP A 111 -9.09 -16.81 -20.58
N SER A 112 -8.60 -17.98 -20.15
CA SER A 112 -7.48 -18.66 -20.80
C SER A 112 -7.96 -19.39 -22.05
N LYS A 113 -8.52 -18.66 -23.01
CA LYS A 113 -8.73 -19.19 -24.36
C LYS A 113 -7.54 -18.84 -25.24
N LEU A 114 -6.63 -19.82 -25.20
CA LEU A 114 -5.68 -20.21 -26.25
C LEU A 114 -5.96 -19.58 -27.62
N VAL A 115 -4.94 -18.87 -28.07
CA VAL A 115 -4.42 -18.85 -29.44
C VAL A 115 -5.01 -19.96 -30.33
N GLN A 116 -5.64 -19.55 -31.42
CA GLN A 116 -5.41 -20.14 -32.74
C GLN A 116 -5.04 -19.01 -33.71
#